data_AF-A0A5C6A6H5-F1
#
_entry.id   AF-A0A5C6A6H5-F1
#
_cell.length_a   1.000
_cell.length_b   1.000
_cell.length_c   1.000
_cell.angle_alpha   90.00
_cell.angle_beta   90.00
_cell.angle_gamma   90.00
#
_symmetry.space_group_name_H-M   'P 1'
#
loop_
_entity.id
_entity.type
_entity.pdbx_description
1 polymer ?
#
loop_
_entity_poly.entity_id
_entity_poly.type
_entity_poly.pdbx_seq_one_letter_code
_entity_poly.pdbx_strand_id
1 'polypeptide(L)'
;MANFRNIYTSLMLVIAKSTDKDLARQVSYLKAENRILRSWLPARISLTQQEKNRLVRFAKNLGSALKELATIVHPGTIRRWIRYPLPRTTRRTAEKLLAKSRLIQSRESIVSTRCQRHGSDQHLRASKRQTQPSDLTRLYASNSSIDCGGATMENDLSRT
;
A
#
# COMPACT_ATOMS: atom_id res chain seq x y z
N MET A 1 -36.55 18.85 -15.71
CA MET A 1 -35.13 18.44 -15.64
C MET A 1 -34.30 19.64 -15.23
N ALA A 2 -33.88 19.72 -13.96
CA ALA A 2 -33.23 20.92 -13.43
C ALA A 2 -31.82 21.05 -14.02
N ASN A 3 -31.60 22.13 -14.77
CA ASN A 3 -30.35 22.48 -15.40
C ASN A 3 -29.22 22.54 -14.35
N PHE A 4 -28.18 21.73 -14.54
CA PHE A 4 -26.91 21.77 -13.81
C PHE A 4 -26.08 23.03 -14.21
N ARG A 5 -26.73 24.17 -14.47
CA ARG A 5 -26.06 25.44 -14.78
C ARG A 5 -25.39 25.96 -13.52
N ASN A 6 -24.11 25.60 -13.38
CA ASN A 6 -23.12 26.17 -12.48
C ASN A 6 -23.62 26.46 -11.05
N ILE A 7 -23.71 25.42 -10.23
CA ILE A 7 -23.94 25.53 -8.78
C ILE A 7 -22.95 26.53 -8.13
N TYR A 8 -21.72 26.58 -8.65
CA TYR A 8 -20.70 27.54 -8.21
C TYR A 8 -21.07 29.00 -8.51
N THR A 9 -21.65 29.31 -9.68
CA THR A 9 -22.06 30.69 -9.99
C THR A 9 -23.23 31.13 -9.13
N SER A 10 -24.18 30.23 -8.88
CA SER A 10 -25.31 30.50 -7.97
C SER A 10 -24.83 30.73 -6.54
N LEU A 11 -23.91 29.88 -6.04
CA LEU A 11 -23.32 30.05 -4.72
C LEU A 11 -22.52 31.35 -4.61
N MET A 12 -21.69 31.67 -5.60
CA MET A 12 -20.93 32.92 -5.63
C MET A 12 -21.84 34.15 -5.60
N LEU A 13 -22.95 34.12 -6.34
CA LEU A 13 -23.92 35.21 -6.35
C LEU A 13 -24.60 35.38 -4.99
N VAL A 14 -24.95 34.28 -4.32
CA VAL A 14 -25.52 34.31 -2.96
C VAL A 14 -24.51 34.93 -1.99
N ILE A 15 -23.26 34.47 -2.00
CA ILE A 15 -22.21 34.99 -1.10
C ILE A 15 -21.96 36.48 -1.36
N ALA A 16 -21.82 36.88 -2.63
CA ALA A 16 -21.53 38.26 -3.01
C ALA A 16 -22.65 39.25 -2.63
N LYS A 17 -23.91 38.80 -2.58
CA LYS A 17 -25.08 39.63 -2.24
C LYS A 17 -25.45 39.58 -0.76
N SER A 18 -24.84 38.71 0.04
CA SER A 18 -25.22 38.48 1.43
C SER A 18 -24.53 39.45 2.37
N THR A 19 -25.25 39.94 3.39
CA THR A 19 -24.65 40.66 4.51
C THR A 19 -23.99 39.68 5.49
N ASP A 20 -23.15 40.16 6.41
CA ASP A 20 -22.51 39.29 7.43
C ASP A 20 -23.53 38.53 8.29
N LYS A 21 -24.69 39.17 8.57
CA LYS A 21 -25.80 38.53 9.30
C LYS A 21 -26.44 37.41 8.47
N ASP A 22 -26.58 37.62 7.17
CA ASP A 22 -27.12 36.60 6.26
C ASP A 22 -26.16 35.42 6.14
N LEU A 23 -24.86 35.69 6.04
CA LEU A 23 -23.83 34.67 5.98
C LEU A 23 -23.79 33.83 7.26
N ALA A 24 -23.92 34.45 8.43
CA ALA A 24 -24.02 33.74 9.71
C ALA A 24 -25.25 32.82 9.76
N ARG A 25 -26.40 33.28 9.25
CA ARG A 25 -27.62 32.46 9.13
C ARG A 25 -27.42 31.28 8.17
N GLN A 26 -26.82 31.52 7.01
CA GLN A 26 -26.53 30.47 6.03
C GLN A 26 -25.57 29.41 6.59
N VAL A 27 -24.49 29.82 7.27
CA VAL A 27 -23.56 28.88 7.93
C VAL A 27 -24.29 28.08 9.01
N SER A 28 -25.16 28.71 9.79
CA SER A 28 -25.95 28.03 10.82
C SER A 28 -26.90 26.98 10.23
N TYR A 29 -27.57 27.33 9.13
CA TYR A 29 -28.39 26.40 8.36
C TYR A 29 -27.57 25.22 7.83
N LEU A 30 -26.44 25.48 7.15
CA LEU A 30 -25.57 24.43 6.62
C LEU A 30 -24.99 23.55 7.74
N LYS A 31 -24.76 24.09 8.94
CA LYS A 31 -24.37 23.29 10.12
C LYS A 31 -25.49 22.34 10.54
N ALA A 32 -26.74 22.80 10.54
CA ALA A 32 -27.89 21.97 10.87
C ALA A 32 -28.12 20.86 9.83
N GLU A 33 -28.08 21.20 8.55
CA GLU A 33 -28.19 20.25 7.45
C GLU A 33 -27.08 19.18 7.51
N ASN A 34 -25.82 19.60 7.73
CA ASN A 34 -24.72 18.67 7.92
C ASN A 34 -24.93 17.73 9.12
N ARG A 35 -25.59 18.15 10.20
CA ARG A 35 -25.92 17.26 11.32
C ARG A 35 -26.94 16.19 10.91
N ILE A 36 -27.96 16.57 10.13
CA ILE A 36 -28.97 15.65 9.60
C ILE A 36 -28.32 14.65 8.65
N LEU A 37 -27.52 15.11 7.68
CA LEU A 37 -26.84 14.24 6.72
C LEU A 37 -25.94 13.21 7.41
N ARG A 38 -25.30 13.58 8.52
CA ARG A 38 -24.48 12.66 9.31
C ARG A 38 -25.28 11.62 10.07
N SER A 39 -26.52 11.90 10.42
CA SER A 39 -27.40 10.91 11.05
C SER A 39 -27.73 9.75 10.10
N TRP A 40 -27.64 10.00 8.79
CA TRP A 40 -27.87 8.98 7.75
C TRP A 40 -26.60 8.21 7.37
N LEU A 41 -25.42 8.64 7.83
CA LEU A 41 -24.18 7.93 7.52
C LEU A 41 -24.03 6.67 8.40
N PRO A 42 -23.42 5.60 7.87
CA PRO A 42 -23.13 4.41 8.64
C PRO A 42 -22.12 4.70 9.76
N ALA A 43 -22.17 3.92 10.84
CA ALA A 43 -21.31 4.11 12.02
C ALA A 43 -19.80 3.98 11.72
N ARG A 44 -19.41 3.24 10.68
CA ARG A 44 -18.02 3.09 10.23
C ARG A 44 -17.84 3.70 8.84
N ILE A 45 -16.94 4.67 8.73
CA ILE A 45 -16.61 5.35 7.48
C ILE A 45 -15.12 5.17 7.20
N SER A 46 -14.79 4.42 6.15
CA SER A 46 -13.41 4.28 5.68
C SER A 46 -13.05 5.47 4.78
N LEU A 47 -12.23 6.39 5.29
CA LEU A 47 -11.74 7.51 4.50
C LEU A 47 -10.53 7.12 3.66
N THR A 48 -10.55 7.50 2.38
CA THR A 48 -9.41 7.35 1.48
C THR A 48 -8.28 8.30 1.86
N GLN A 49 -7.06 8.00 1.43
CA GLN A 49 -5.90 8.86 1.71
C GLN A 49 -6.06 10.26 1.13
N GLN A 50 -6.70 10.38 -0.03
CA GLN A 50 -6.96 11.65 -0.70
C GLN A 50 -7.94 12.50 0.09
N GLU A 51 -9.02 11.89 0.60
CA GLU A 51 -10.00 12.57 1.46
C GLU A 51 -9.37 13.06 2.75
N LYS A 52 -8.55 12.23 3.41
CA LYS A 52 -7.81 12.63 4.62
C LYS A 52 -6.92 13.84 4.36
N ASN A 53 -6.19 13.84 3.24
CA ASN A 53 -5.35 14.97 2.84
C ASN A 53 -6.17 16.24 2.55
N ARG A 54 -7.35 16.10 1.92
CA ARG A 54 -8.26 17.22 1.66
C ARG A 54 -8.76 17.83 2.97
N LEU A 55 -9.19 17.01 3.92
CA LEU A 55 -9.61 17.46 5.26
C LEU A 55 -8.48 18.18 6.00
N VAL A 56 -7.28 17.61 5.99
CA VAL A 56 -6.09 18.23 6.61
C VAL A 56 -5.79 19.59 5.99
N ARG A 57 -5.89 19.73 4.66
CA ARG A 57 -5.61 21.00 3.97
C ARG A 57 -6.52 22.13 4.45
N PHE A 58 -7.82 21.87 4.59
CA PHE A 58 -8.77 22.87 5.09
C PHE A 58 -8.65 23.08 6.60
N ALA A 59 -8.39 22.01 7.36
CA ALA A 59 -8.30 22.08 8.82
C ALA A 59 -7.10 22.89 9.33
N LYS A 60 -6.00 22.96 8.57
CA LYS A 60 -4.81 23.74 8.95
C LYS A 60 -5.12 25.21 9.22
N ASN A 61 -6.03 25.79 8.44
CA ASN A 61 -6.36 27.21 8.53
C ASN A 61 -7.40 27.52 9.62
N LEU A 62 -8.01 26.50 10.23
CA LEU A 62 -9.13 26.65 11.17
C LEU A 62 -8.70 26.69 12.64
N GLY A 63 -7.52 26.18 13.00
CA GLY A 63 -6.99 26.26 14.36
C GLY A 63 -7.92 25.69 15.46
N SER A 64 -8.27 26.53 16.44
CA SER A 64 -9.15 26.19 17.57
C SER A 64 -10.62 26.00 17.15
N ALA A 65 -11.06 26.70 16.11
CA ALA A 65 -12.43 26.67 15.59
C ALA A 65 -12.85 25.26 15.10
N LEU A 66 -11.88 24.37 14.84
CA LEU A 66 -12.15 22.98 14.45
C LEU A 66 -13.04 22.23 15.47
N LYS A 67 -12.99 22.61 16.76
CA LYS A 67 -13.85 22.00 17.81
C LYS A 67 -15.33 22.38 17.66
N GLU A 68 -15.61 23.54 17.09
CA GLU A 68 -16.96 24.11 16.94
C GLU A 68 -17.63 23.70 15.62
N LEU A 69 -16.88 23.03 14.74
CA LEU A 69 -17.36 22.56 13.45
C LEU A 69 -17.85 21.11 13.54
N ALA A 70 -18.83 20.76 12.71
CA ALA A 70 -19.34 19.39 12.60
C ALA A 70 -18.35 18.51 11.80
N THR A 71 -17.36 17.92 12.47
CA THR A 71 -16.28 17.17 11.80
C THR A 71 -16.57 15.68 11.64
N ILE A 72 -16.40 15.11 10.43
CA ILE A 72 -16.56 13.65 10.16
C ILE A 72 -15.60 12.83 11.03
N VAL A 73 -14.42 13.39 11.23
CA VAL A 73 -13.34 12.82 12.01
C VAL A 73 -13.22 13.59 13.33
N HIS A 74 -12.93 12.90 14.43
CA HIS A 74 -12.66 13.55 15.71
C HIS A 74 -11.54 14.62 15.56
N PRO A 75 -11.70 15.85 16.11
CA PRO A 75 -10.72 16.93 15.92
C PRO A 75 -9.30 16.54 16.34
N GLY A 76 -9.14 15.69 17.36
CA GLY A 76 -7.84 15.16 17.78
C GLY A 76 -7.13 14.33 16.72
N THR A 77 -7.88 13.58 15.91
CA THR A 77 -7.33 12.76 14.81
C THR A 77 -6.86 13.64 13.66
N ILE A 78 -7.61 14.70 13.33
CA ILE A 78 -7.18 15.68 12.33
C ILE A 78 -5.90 16.38 12.78
N ARG A 79 -5.79 16.77 14.06
CA ARG A 79 -4.54 17.33 14.61
C ARG A 79 -3.37 16.34 14.54
N ARG A 80 -3.61 15.07 14.82
CA ARG A 80 -2.59 14.01 14.65
C ARG A 80 -2.11 13.95 13.20
N TRP A 81 -3.01 14.01 12.22
CA TRP A 81 -2.68 14.03 10.80
C TRP A 81 -1.97 15.31 10.33
N ILE A 82 -2.23 16.45 10.99
CA ILE A 82 -1.48 17.68 10.73
C ILE A 82 -0.03 17.55 11.23
N ARG A 83 0.18 16.97 12.42
CA ARG A 83 1.52 16.72 12.99
C ARG A 83 2.30 15.65 12.24
N TYR A 84 1.62 14.56 11.89
CA TYR A 84 2.18 13.44 11.16
C TYR A 84 1.50 13.37 9.79
N PRO A 85 2.03 14.12 8.80
CA PRO A 85 1.42 14.21 7.49
C PRO A 85 1.33 12.83 6.86
N LEU A 86 0.14 12.54 6.35
CA LEU A 86 -0.17 11.33 5.62
C LEU A 86 0.73 11.21 4.37
N PRO A 87 1.25 10.01 4.05
CA PRO A 87 2.05 9.82 2.85
C PRO A 87 1.25 10.27 1.63
N ARG A 88 1.87 11.16 0.84
CA ARG A 88 1.26 11.67 -0.39
C ARG A 88 1.28 10.55 -1.43
N THR A 89 0.15 10.29 -2.06
CA THR A 89 0.05 9.39 -3.22
C THR A 89 0.58 10.09 -4.47
N THR A 90 1.82 10.61 -4.44
CA THR A 90 2.38 11.16 -5.69
C THR A 90 2.92 10.02 -6.53
N ARG A 91 2.74 10.11 -7.86
CA ARG A 91 3.32 9.17 -8.83
C ARG A 91 4.82 8.96 -8.57
N ARG A 92 5.54 10.04 -8.24
CA ARG A 92 6.95 10.02 -7.84
C ARG A 92 7.23 9.17 -6.58
N THR A 93 6.32 9.14 -5.61
CA THR A 93 6.46 8.32 -4.41
C THR A 93 6.24 6.84 -4.72
N ALA A 94 5.23 6.54 -5.55
CA ALA A 94 4.97 5.18 -6.03
C ALA A 94 6.13 4.67 -6.89
N GLU A 95 6.64 5.48 -7.82
CA GLU A 95 7.81 5.16 -8.65
C GLU A 95 9.08 4.95 -7.81
N LYS A 96 9.31 5.79 -6.78
CA LYS A 96 10.44 5.59 -5.85
C LYS A 96 10.33 4.31 -5.03
N LEU A 97 9.13 3.96 -4.56
CA LEU A 97 8.89 2.72 -3.82
C LEU A 97 9.05 1.49 -4.73
N LEU A 98 8.55 1.57 -5.97
CA LEU A 98 8.67 0.53 -6.99
C LEU A 98 10.12 0.37 -7.50
N ALA A 99 10.89 1.45 -7.54
CA ALA A 99 12.33 1.43 -7.85
C ALA A 99 13.13 0.80 -6.70
N LYS A 100 12.76 1.10 -5.44
CA LYS A 100 13.39 0.54 -4.25
C LYS A 100 13.15 -0.97 -4.13
N SER A 101 11.94 -1.45 -4.43
CA SER A 101 11.64 -2.90 -4.44
C SER A 101 12.41 -3.64 -5.54
N ARG A 102 12.54 -3.04 -6.74
CA ARG A 102 13.35 -3.58 -7.83
C ARG A 102 14.83 -3.72 -7.46
N LEU A 103 15.41 -2.70 -6.82
CA LEU A 103 16.80 -2.76 -6.35
C LEU A 103 17.02 -3.87 -5.31
N ILE A 104 16.04 -4.11 -4.43
CA ILE A 104 16.10 -5.21 -3.45
C ILE A 104 16.09 -6.56 -4.17
N GLN A 105 15.16 -6.78 -5.10
CA GLN A 105 15.10 -8.00 -5.91
C GLN A 105 16.38 -8.23 -6.73
N SER A 106 16.97 -7.16 -7.30
CA SER A 106 18.25 -7.27 -8.02
C SER A 106 19.42 -7.59 -7.12
N ARG A 107 19.45 -7.11 -5.87
CA ARG A 107 20.50 -7.48 -4.90
C ARG A 107 20.39 -8.94 -4.49
N GLU A 108 19.17 -9.42 -4.25
CA GLU A 108 18.90 -10.81 -3.90
C GLU A 108 19.28 -11.78 -5.02
N SER A 109 19.00 -11.43 -6.29
CA SER A 109 19.40 -12.26 -7.43
C SER A 109 20.93 -12.32 -7.62
N ILE A 110 21.64 -11.22 -7.39
CA ILE A 110 23.11 -11.17 -7.44
C ILE A 110 23.71 -12.05 -6.32
N VAL A 111 23.18 -11.96 -5.10
CA VAL A 111 23.62 -12.80 -3.96
C VAL A 111 23.37 -14.28 -4.25
N SER A 112 22.17 -14.63 -4.76
CA SER A 112 21.84 -16.00 -5.15
C SER A 112 22.80 -16.55 -6.23
N THR A 113 23.09 -15.75 -7.26
CA THR A 113 24.01 -16.15 -8.35
C THR A 113 25.46 -16.29 -7.86
N ARG A 114 25.87 -15.49 -6.86
CA ARG A 114 27.19 -15.58 -6.24
C ARG A 114 27.30 -16.82 -5.34
N CYS A 115 26.26 -17.18 -4.59
CA CYS A 115 26.20 -18.44 -3.84
C CYS A 115 26.27 -19.68 -4.75
N GLN A 116 25.55 -19.66 -5.88
CA GLN A 116 25.57 -20.76 -6.85
C GLN A 116 26.97 -20.98 -7.43
N ARG A 117 27.65 -19.92 -7.89
CA ARG A 117 29.04 -20.01 -8.40
C ARG A 117 30.02 -20.49 -7.35
N HIS A 118 29.88 -20.04 -6.10
CA HIS A 118 30.77 -20.47 -5.02
C HIS A 118 30.60 -21.96 -4.66
N GLY A 119 29.40 -22.52 -4.82
CA GLY A 119 29.14 -23.96 -4.70
C GLY A 119 29.70 -24.76 -5.88
N SER A 120 29.57 -24.25 -7.10
CA SER A 120 30.13 -24.87 -8.32
C SER A 120 31.67 -24.95 -8.29
N ASP A 121 32.33 -23.88 -7.85
CA ASP A 121 33.79 -23.83 -7.76
C ASP A 121 34.37 -24.77 -6.70
N GLN A 122 33.62 -25.01 -5.61
CA GLN A 122 33.99 -25.99 -4.58
C GLN A 122 33.88 -27.44 -5.09
N HIS A 123 32.82 -27.77 -5.85
CA HIS A 123 32.70 -29.08 -6.50
C HIS A 123 33.78 -29.33 -7.58
N LEU A 124 34.12 -28.30 -8.38
CA LEU A 124 35.17 -28.41 -9.39
C LEU A 124 36.57 -28.58 -8.76
N ARG A 125 36.84 -27.92 -7.62
CA ARG A 125 38.08 -28.09 -6.83
C ARG A 125 38.13 -29.39 -6.03
N ALA A 126 36.98 -29.98 -5.67
CA ALA A 126 36.91 -31.30 -5.04
C ALA A 126 37.19 -32.40 -6.07
N SER A 127 36.62 -32.30 -7.28
CA SER A 127 36.84 -33.26 -8.37
C SER A 127 38.29 -33.27 -8.87
N LYS A 128 38.97 -32.10 -8.92
CA LYS A 128 40.41 -32.01 -9.28
C LYS A 128 41.40 -32.54 -8.22
N ARG A 129 40.96 -32.91 -7.01
CA ARG A 129 41.84 -33.55 -6.00
C ARG A 129 41.83 -35.07 -6.07
N GLN A 130 40.96 -35.68 -6.89
CA GLN A 130 40.85 -37.13 -7.07
C GLN A 130 41.33 -37.58 -8.45
N THR A 131 42.53 -37.16 -8.87
CA THR A 131 43.27 -37.85 -9.93
C THR A 131 44.76 -37.75 -9.62
N GLN A 132 45.25 -38.67 -8.81
CA GLN A 132 46.65 -39.10 -8.78
C GLN A 132 46.74 -40.41 -9.57
N PRO A 133 47.68 -40.56 -10.52
CA PRO A 133 47.83 -41.77 -11.32
C PRO A 133 48.67 -42.79 -10.55
N SER A 134 48.08 -43.44 -9.57
CA SER A 134 48.62 -44.69 -9.02
C SER A 134 47.44 -45.45 -8.43
N ASP A 135 46.89 -46.38 -9.21
CA ASP A 135 46.35 -47.66 -8.76
C ASP A 135 45.51 -48.28 -9.88
N LEU A 136 46.23 -48.81 -10.87
CA LEU A 136 45.74 -49.98 -11.58
C LEU A 136 45.75 -51.13 -10.57
N THR A 137 44.60 -51.42 -9.95
CA THR A 137 44.06 -52.78 -9.67
C THR A 137 42.90 -52.69 -8.68
N ARG A 138 41.66 -52.87 -9.15
CA ARG A 138 40.73 -53.89 -8.62
C ARG A 138 39.41 -53.89 -9.39
N LEU A 139 39.33 -54.90 -10.23
CA LEU A 139 38.12 -55.52 -10.74
C LEU A 139 37.16 -55.94 -9.62
N TYR A 140 35.87 -55.98 -9.99
CA TYR A 140 34.75 -56.70 -9.37
C TYR A 140 34.25 -56.25 -7.99
N ALA A 141 33.02 -55.72 -7.99
CA ALA A 141 31.82 -56.38 -7.47
C ALA A 141 30.89 -55.39 -6.77
N SER A 142 29.71 -55.18 -7.35
CA SER A 142 28.43 -55.55 -6.72
C SER A 142 27.29 -54.78 -7.37
N ASN A 143 26.47 -55.52 -8.10
CA ASN A 143 25.09 -55.16 -8.41
C ASN A 143 24.34 -54.82 -7.11
N SER A 144 23.59 -53.73 -7.08
CA SER A 144 22.29 -53.70 -6.38
C SER A 144 21.51 -52.43 -6.74
N SER A 145 20.29 -52.68 -7.24
CA SER A 145 19.06 -51.87 -7.18
C SER A 145 19.15 -50.39 -7.56
N ILE A 146 18.59 -49.97 -8.69
CA ILE A 146 17.15 -49.64 -8.83
C ILE A 146 16.63 -48.90 -7.60
N ASP A 147 16.56 -47.57 -7.66
CA ASP A 147 15.28 -46.89 -7.50
C ASP A 147 15.33 -45.47 -8.10
N CYS A 148 14.59 -45.32 -9.20
CA CYS A 148 14.26 -44.05 -9.81
C CYS A 148 13.02 -43.49 -9.10
N GLY A 149 13.21 -42.61 -8.13
CA GLY A 149 12.13 -41.80 -7.56
C GLY A 149 11.76 -40.63 -8.49
N GLY A 150 11.10 -40.93 -9.61
CA GLY A 150 10.46 -39.94 -10.48
C GLY A 150 9.10 -39.51 -9.94
N ALA A 151 8.84 -38.20 -9.98
CA ALA A 151 7.57 -37.59 -9.64
C ALA A 151 6.47 -37.89 -10.67
N THR A 152 5.21 -37.98 -10.21
CA THR A 152 3.93 -37.50 -10.83
C THR A 152 2.77 -38.00 -9.94
N MET A 153 1.97 -37.12 -9.30
CA MET A 153 0.71 -36.50 -9.75
C MET A 153 -0.49 -37.46 -9.88
N GLU A 154 -1.68 -36.94 -9.54
CA GLU A 154 -3.04 -37.53 -9.54
C GLU A 154 -3.38 -38.41 -8.31
N ASN A 155 -4.58 -38.40 -7.73
CA ASN A 155 -5.78 -37.58 -7.89
C ASN A 155 -6.68 -37.82 -6.65
N ASP A 156 -7.60 -36.89 -6.47
CA ASP A 156 -8.96 -37.08 -5.97
C ASP A 156 -9.27 -37.48 -4.52
N LEU A 157 -9.98 -36.53 -3.88
CA LEU A 157 -11.30 -36.71 -3.28
C LEU A 157 -11.45 -37.88 -2.28
N SER A 158 -11.56 -37.54 -0.99
CA SER A 158 -12.84 -37.61 -0.26
C SER A 158 -12.62 -37.62 1.26
N ARG A 159 -13.31 -36.69 1.93
CA ARG A 159 -14.22 -36.99 3.04
C ARG A 159 -13.61 -37.58 4.33
N THR A 160 -13.47 -36.75 5.36
CA THR A 160 -14.38 -36.71 6.53
C THR A 160 -14.13 -35.46 7.35
#